data_AF-A0A7J3XTW7-F1
#
_entry.id   AF-A0A7J3XTW7-F1
#
_cell.length_a   1.000
_cell.length_b   1.000
_cell.length_c   1.000
_cell.angle_alpha   90.00
_cell.angle_beta   90.00
_cell.angle_gamma   90.00
#
_symmetry.space_group_name_H-M   'P 1'
#
loop_
_entity.id
_entity.type
_entity.pdbx_description
1 polymer ?
#
loop_
_entity_poly.entity_id
_entity_poly.type
_entity_poly.pdbx_seq_one_letter_code
_entity_poly.pdbx_strand_id
1 'polypeptide(L)'
;MAELKVRVRAPARLHLGFIAPVELEGRSYGSVGAAIDEPATVVQAEEADELSVEGVRAEEAKGFASATLRWLRLRGARVKVEAAPPPHV
;
A
#
# COMPACT_ATOMS: atom_id res chain seq x y z
N MET A 1 -11.54 27.45 0.37
CA MET A 1 -12.20 26.12 0.43
C MET A 1 -11.25 25.19 1.18
N ALA A 2 -11.75 24.33 2.06
CA ALA A 2 -10.87 23.39 2.76
C ALA A 2 -10.35 22.35 1.75
N GLU A 3 -9.04 22.16 1.65
CA GLU A 3 -8.44 21.06 0.89
C GLU A 3 -8.96 19.74 1.46
N LEU A 4 -9.55 18.90 0.60
CA LEU A 4 -10.02 17.57 1.00
C LEU A 4 -8.81 16.67 1.20
N LYS A 5 -8.55 16.30 2.45
CA LYS A 5 -7.49 15.35 2.83
C LYS A 5 -8.10 14.00 3.16
N VAL A 6 -7.63 12.96 2.49
CA VAL A 6 -8.05 11.57 2.70
C VAL A 6 -6.94 10.82 3.44
N ARG A 7 -7.32 10.07 4.47
CA ARG A 7 -6.40 9.22 5.23
C ARG A 7 -6.83 7.77 5.11
N VAL A 8 -5.93 6.92 4.64
CA VAL A 8 -6.15 5.48 4.44
C VAL A 8 -5.23 4.70 5.39
N ARG A 9 -5.80 3.69 6.05
CA ARG A 9 -5.07 2.73 6.90
C ARG A 9 -5.22 1.33 6.31
N ALA A 10 -4.10 0.69 6.01
CA ALA A 10 -4.03 -0.67 5.47
C ALA A 10 -3.27 -1.58 6.47
N PRO A 11 -3.96 -2.47 7.21
CA PRO A 11 -3.32 -3.40 8.13
C PRO A 11 -2.41 -4.40 7.40
N ALA A 12 -1.33 -4.85 8.07
CA ALA A 12 -0.50 -5.92 7.55
C ALA A 12 -1.25 -7.26 7.54
N ARG A 13 -0.74 -8.20 6.74
CA ARG A 13 -1.24 -9.57 6.66
C ARG A 13 -0.13 -10.55 7.00
N LEU A 14 -0.35 -11.39 8.01
CA LEU A 14 0.49 -12.56 8.27
C LEU A 14 0.20 -13.61 7.22
N HIS A 15 1.26 -14.15 6.60
CA HIS A 15 1.16 -15.25 5.66
C HIS A 15 1.49 -16.56 6.39
N LEU A 16 0.52 -17.46 6.51
CA LEU A 16 0.63 -18.70 7.30
C LEU A 16 1.09 -19.91 6.45
N GLY A 17 1.76 -19.63 5.33
CA GLY A 17 2.29 -20.64 4.43
C GLY A 17 1.35 -20.97 3.26
N PHE A 18 1.90 -21.79 2.36
CA PHE A 18 1.21 -22.24 1.16
C PHE A 18 0.41 -23.52 1.44
N ILE A 19 -0.77 -23.59 0.87
CA ILE A 19 -1.62 -24.79 0.87
C ILE A 19 -1.65 -25.29 -0.57
N ALA A 20 -1.27 -26.55 -0.77
CA ALA A 20 -1.54 -27.25 -2.03
C ALA A 20 -2.91 -27.91 -1.90
N PRO A 21 -3.93 -27.51 -2.67
CA PRO A 21 -5.15 -28.30 -2.80
C PRO A 21 -4.78 -29.68 -3.33
N VAL A 22 -5.38 -30.73 -2.78
CA VAL A 22 -5.14 -32.10 -3.23
C VAL A 22 -5.66 -32.24 -4.67
N GLU A 23 -4.73 -32.42 -5.60
CA GLU A 23 -4.90 -32.78 -7.01
C GLU A 23 -6.01 -32.03 -7.79
N LEU A 24 -5.70 -30.81 -8.22
CA LEU A 24 -6.21 -30.27 -9.49
C LEU A 24 -5.12 -30.48 -10.54
N GLU A 25 -5.46 -30.91 -11.76
CA GLU A 25 -4.49 -30.99 -12.86
C GLU A 25 -3.81 -29.62 -13.04
N GLY A 26 -2.53 -29.52 -12.63
CA GLY A 26 -1.74 -28.28 -12.64
C GLY A 26 -1.18 -27.89 -11.27
N ARG A 27 -0.30 -26.87 -11.23
CA ARG A 27 0.20 -26.31 -9.96
C ARG A 27 -0.78 -25.27 -9.44
N SER A 28 -1.56 -25.62 -8.42
CA SER A 28 -2.36 -24.67 -7.64
C SER A 28 -1.70 -24.45 -6.27
N TYR A 29 -1.34 -23.20 -5.99
CA TYR A 29 -0.86 -22.79 -4.66
C TYR A 29 -1.87 -21.81 -4.08
N GLY A 30 -2.49 -22.18 -2.97
CA GLY A 30 -3.25 -21.29 -2.11
C GLY A 30 -2.40 -20.79 -0.95
N SER A 31 -2.90 -19.81 -0.20
CA SER A 31 -2.33 -19.44 1.10
C SER A 31 -3.44 -19.03 2.05
N VAL A 32 -3.20 -19.22 3.34
CA VAL A 32 -4.03 -18.60 4.38
C VAL A 32 -3.29 -17.38 4.90
N GLY A 33 -4.02 -16.29 5.04
CA GLY A 33 -3.53 -15.07 5.65
C GLY A 33 -4.47 -14.57 6.73
N ALA A 34 -3.89 -13.92 7.74
CA ALA A 34 -4.63 -13.21 8.77
C ALA A 34 -4.27 -11.73 8.72
N ALA A 35 -5.27 -10.86 8.53
CA ALA A 35 -5.07 -9.43 8.78
C ALA A 35 -4.86 -9.21 10.27
N ILE A 36 -3.89 -8.37 10.62
CA ILE A 36 -3.58 -8.02 12.01
C ILE A 36 -3.74 -6.52 12.20
N ASP A 37 -4.10 -6.09 13.40
CA ASP A 37 -4.30 -4.66 13.65
C ASP A 37 -3.01 -3.88 13.47
N GLU A 38 -1.87 -4.38 13.94
CA GLU A 38 -0.56 -3.76 13.79
C GLU A 38 0.54 -4.78 13.45
N PRO A 39 1.56 -4.40 12.66
CA PRO A 39 1.77 -3.06 12.07
C PRO A 39 0.82 -2.76 10.90
N ALA A 40 0.68 -1.48 10.56
CA ALA A 40 -0.15 -1.02 9.44
C ALA A 40 0.56 0.05 8.62
N THR A 41 0.27 0.10 7.33
CA THR A 41 0.64 1.23 6.48
C THR A 41 -0.44 2.30 6.58
N VAL A 42 -0.04 3.54 6.83
CA VAL A 42 -0.95 4.67 6.94
C VAL A 42 -0.48 5.80 6.06
N VAL A 43 -1.37 6.24 5.17
CA VAL A 43 -1.08 7.27 4.17
C VAL A 43 -2.16 8.35 4.23
N GLN A 44 -1.72 9.59 4.23
CA GLN A 44 -2.57 10.74 3.94
C GLN A 44 -2.29 11.22 2.51
N ALA A 45 -3.34 11.61 1.78
CA ALA A 45 -3.22 12.21 0.46
C ALA A 45 -4.19 13.38 0.31
N GLU A 46 -3.75 14.40 -0.43
CA GLU A 46 -4.55 15.53 -0.86
C GLU A 46 -4.20 15.89 -2.32
N GLU A 47 -5.12 16.57 -3.00
CA GLU A 47 -4.91 17.01 -4.38
C GLU A 47 -3.76 18.02 -4.45
N ALA A 48 -2.95 17.92 -5.51
CA ALA A 48 -1.90 18.89 -5.81
C ALA A 48 -1.60 18.89 -7.31
N ASP A 49 -0.99 19.95 -7.82
CA ASP A 49 -0.61 20.04 -9.23
C ASP A 49 0.61 19.15 -9.57
N GLU A 50 1.43 18.84 -8.59
CA GLU A 50 2.63 18.00 -8.72
C GLU A 50 2.66 16.91 -7.65
N LEU A 51 3.39 15.81 -7.93
CA LEU A 51 3.61 14.76 -6.94
C LEU A 51 4.68 15.19 -5.92
N SER A 52 4.29 15.24 -4.65
CA SER A 52 5.22 15.34 -3.52
C SER A 52 4.93 14.23 -2.52
N VAL A 53 5.98 13.57 -2.03
CA VAL A 53 5.85 12.47 -1.07
C VAL A 53 6.82 12.69 0.08
N GLU A 54 6.30 12.65 1.30
CA GLU A 54 7.07 12.77 2.54
C GLU A 54 6.72 11.66 3.55
N GLY A 55 7.53 11.56 4.62
CA GLY A 55 7.30 10.62 5.71
C GLY A 55 8.10 9.33 5.58
N VAL A 56 7.63 8.26 6.23
CA VAL A 56 8.37 6.99 6.29
C VAL A 56 8.42 6.31 4.93
N ARG A 57 9.59 5.81 4.53
CA ARG A 57 9.79 5.12 3.23
C ARG A 57 9.30 5.95 2.03
N ALA A 58 9.46 7.29 2.08
CA ALA A 58 8.94 8.22 1.07
C ALA A 58 9.37 7.89 -0.37
N GLU A 59 10.61 7.45 -0.59
CA GLU A 59 11.10 7.14 -1.94
C GLU A 59 10.38 5.92 -2.55
N GLU A 60 10.15 4.88 -1.75
CA GLU A 60 9.36 3.73 -2.17
C GLU A 60 7.90 4.12 -2.43
N ALA A 61 7.31 4.89 -1.52
CA ALA A 61 5.95 5.40 -1.68
C ALA A 61 5.80 6.29 -2.92
N LYS A 62 6.83 7.05 -3.29
CA LYS A 62 6.86 7.86 -4.51
C LYS A 62 6.77 7.01 -5.77
N GLY A 63 7.39 5.83 -5.78
CA GLY A 63 7.23 4.86 -6.87
C GLY A 63 5.77 4.42 -7.04
N PHE A 64 5.11 4.02 -5.94
CA PHE A 64 3.70 3.63 -5.96
C PHE A 64 2.75 4.78 -6.31
N ALA A 65 2.98 5.97 -5.75
CA ALA A 65 2.18 7.16 -6.02
C ALA A 65 2.29 7.58 -7.49
N SER A 66 3.50 7.61 -8.06
CA SER A 66 3.72 7.91 -9.48
C SER A 66 3.02 6.91 -10.39
N ALA A 67 3.12 5.60 -10.10
CA ALA A 67 2.43 4.57 -10.86
C ALA A 67 0.90 4.73 -10.79
N THR A 68 0.37 5.07 -9.61
CA THR A 68 -1.07 5.28 -9.37
C THR A 68 -1.58 6.51 -10.12
N LEU A 69 -0.89 7.66 -10.01
CA LEU A 69 -1.25 8.88 -10.74
C LEU A 69 -1.27 8.64 -12.25
N ARG A 70 -0.25 7.93 -12.78
CA ARG A 70 -0.19 7.56 -14.19
C ARG A 70 -1.36 6.66 -14.60
N TRP A 71 -1.69 5.66 -13.79
CA TRP A 71 -2.80 4.73 -14.07
C TRP A 71 -4.16 5.44 -14.05
N LEU A 72 -4.37 6.35 -13.10
CA LEU A 72 -5.60 7.14 -12.95
C LEU A 72 -5.65 8.39 -13.84
N ARG A 73 -4.56 8.73 -14.53
CA ARG A 73 -4.40 9.96 -15.34
C ARG A 73 -4.62 11.25 -14.53
N LEU A 74 -4.08 11.28 -13.32
CA LEU A 74 -4.11 12.44 -12.41
C LEU A 74 -2.81 13.25 -12.51
N ARG A 75 -2.89 14.56 -12.27
CA ARG A 75 -1.76 15.50 -12.43
C ARG A 75 -0.72 15.39 -11.31
N GLY A 76 -1.18 15.33 -10.07
CA GLY A 76 -0.33 15.35 -8.89
C GLY A 76 -1.10 14.98 -7.62
N ALA A 77 -0.35 14.88 -6.53
CA ALA A 77 -0.87 14.66 -5.19
C ALA A 77 0.21 14.99 -4.17
N ARG A 78 -0.18 15.55 -3.02
CA ARG A 78 0.69 15.58 -1.85
C ARG A 78 0.38 14.36 -0.99
N VAL A 79 1.39 13.52 -0.77
CA VAL A 79 1.26 12.26 -0.05
C VAL A 79 2.17 12.29 1.17
N LYS A 80 1.62 11.92 2.33
CA LYS A 80 2.38 11.73 3.57
C LYS A 80 2.20 10.31 4.06
N VAL A 81 3.31 9.59 4.21
CA VAL A 81 3.31 8.26 4.82
C VAL A 81 3.56 8.42 6.32
N GLU A 82 2.53 8.18 7.12
CA GLU A 82 2.62 8.32 8.58
C GLU A 82 3.27 7.11 9.23
N ALA A 83 2.98 5.91 8.72
CA ALA A 83 3.47 4.65 9.25
C ALA A 83 3.58 3.61 8.14
N ALA A 84 4.51 2.68 8.30
CA ALA A 84 4.68 1.52 7.44
C ALA A 84 5.25 0.37 8.28
N PRO A 85 4.88 -0.90 8.00
CA PRO A 85 5.53 -2.06 8.59
C PRO A 85 7.05 -2.06 8.33
N PRO A 86 7.84 -2.63 9.24
CA PRO A 86 9.27 -2.77 9.04
C PRO A 86 9.55 -3.62 7.79
N PRO A 87 10.63 -3.31 7.03
CA PRO A 87 11.04 -4.15 5.94
C PRO A 87 11.46 -5.54 6.45
N HIS A 88 11.19 -6.57 5.67
CA HIS A 88 11.82 -7.88 5.87
C HIS A 88 13.25 -7.82 5.32
N VAL A 89 14.23 -8.29 6.11
CA VAL A 89 15.62 -8.49 5.69
C VAL A 89 15.81 -9.82 4.98
#